data_AF-A0A533Z891-F1
#
_entry.id   AF-A0A533Z891-F1
#
_cell.length_a   1.000
_cell.length_b   1.000
_cell.length_c   1.000
_cell.angle_alpha   90.00
_cell.angle_beta   90.00
_cell.angle_gamma   90.00
#
_symmetry.space_group_name_H-M   'P 1'
#
loop_
_entity.id
_entity.type
_entity.pdbx_description
1 polymer ?
#
loop_
_entity_poly.entity_id
_entity_poly.type
_entity_poly.pdbx_seq_one_letter_code
_entity_poly.pdbx_strand_id
1 'polypeptide(L)'
;MNQAGLSELLTPSGFFQYLAQQTKLDPEAVKRIYLCGIPWNLWPRDLDITGEAAAAGVTLFTYLAAMQPLIDMDTREKEAELAAYEVTLTHCEAMLAPAIRAQVEKVAAISGTDKETICRVLHALYTYRQRVGRLSIQKVGEESKHRMEQQAISNAEISRVMVAQETLVAKLEPGKPVP
;
A
#
# COMPACT_ATOMS: atom_id res chain seq x y z
N MET A 1 14.49 10.51 -2.42
CA MET A 1 13.82 9.25 -2.06
C MET A 1 12.87 8.92 -3.21
N ASN A 2 12.99 7.73 -3.81
CA ASN A 2 12.47 7.43 -5.15
C ASN A 2 10.94 7.43 -5.21
N GLN A 3 10.33 8.53 -5.69
CA GLN A 3 8.93 8.51 -6.16
C GLN A 3 8.69 7.44 -7.23
N ALA A 4 9.73 7.04 -7.96
CA ALA A 4 9.69 5.96 -8.94
C ALA A 4 9.31 4.59 -8.34
N GLY A 5 9.51 4.35 -7.03
CA GLY A 5 9.30 3.03 -6.44
C GLY A 5 7.82 2.62 -6.27
N LEU A 6 6.96 3.52 -5.80
CA LEU A 6 5.56 3.16 -5.50
C LEU A 6 4.68 3.11 -6.76
N SER A 7 4.85 4.08 -7.67
CA SER A 7 4.10 4.09 -8.93
C SER A 7 4.43 2.89 -9.81
N GLU A 8 5.71 2.47 -9.83
CA GLU A 8 6.15 1.28 -10.56
C GLU A 8 5.59 0.00 -9.94
N LEU A 9 5.63 -0.12 -8.60
CA LEU A 9 5.07 -1.28 -7.87
C LEU A 9 3.57 -1.47 -8.09
N LEU A 10 2.81 -0.40 -8.34
CA LEU A 10 1.36 -0.48 -8.61
C LEU A 10 1.03 -0.84 -10.07
N THR A 11 2.02 -0.88 -10.97
CA THR A 11 1.80 -1.41 -12.32
C THR A 11 1.74 -2.94 -12.30
N PRO A 12 1.01 -3.59 -13.22
CA PRO A 12 1.00 -5.05 -13.33
C PRO A 12 2.41 -5.64 -13.48
N SER A 13 3.27 -5.01 -14.29
CA SER A 13 4.65 -5.45 -14.50
C SER A 13 5.49 -5.34 -13.24
N GLY A 14 5.43 -4.20 -12.53
CA GLY A 14 6.17 -3.98 -11.30
C GLY A 14 5.69 -4.89 -10.15
N PHE A 15 4.39 -5.18 -10.09
CA PHE A 15 3.82 -6.17 -9.17
C PHE A 15 4.44 -7.56 -9.37
N PHE A 16 4.35 -8.11 -10.59
CA PHE A 16 4.89 -9.45 -10.85
C PHE A 16 6.42 -9.50 -10.76
N GLN A 17 7.13 -8.44 -11.15
CA GLN A 17 8.58 -8.34 -10.95
C GLN A 17 8.96 -8.34 -9.47
N TYR A 18 8.24 -7.60 -8.63
CA TYR A 18 8.50 -7.60 -7.20
C TYR A 18 8.33 -8.99 -6.59
N LEU A 19 7.22 -9.67 -6.91
CA LEU A 19 6.97 -11.02 -6.42
C LEU A 19 8.05 -12.00 -6.89
N ALA A 20 8.42 -11.95 -8.17
CA ALA A 20 9.49 -12.76 -8.75
C ALA A 20 10.83 -12.58 -8.01
N GLN A 21 11.18 -11.33 -7.68
CA GLN A 21 12.39 -11.04 -6.90
C GLN A 21 12.34 -11.64 -5.49
N GLN A 22 11.19 -11.56 -4.80
CA GLN A 22 11.05 -12.12 -3.45
C GLN A 22 11.09 -13.65 -3.46
N THR A 23 10.46 -14.29 -4.45
CA THR A 23 10.36 -15.75 -4.52
C THR A 23 11.52 -16.41 -5.25
N LYS A 24 12.42 -15.63 -5.88
CA LYS A 24 13.48 -16.11 -6.79
C LYS A 24 12.93 -16.97 -7.94
N LEU A 25 11.76 -16.58 -8.46
CA LEU A 25 11.12 -17.23 -9.59
C LEU A 25 11.15 -16.31 -10.80
N ASP A 26 10.87 -16.87 -11.98
CA ASP A 26 10.60 -16.08 -13.17
C ASP A 26 9.24 -15.34 -13.06
N PRO A 27 9.13 -14.06 -13.51
CA PRO A 27 7.87 -13.32 -13.47
C PRO A 27 6.69 -14.03 -14.13
N GLU A 28 6.88 -14.74 -15.25
CA GLU A 28 5.79 -15.47 -15.89
C GLU A 28 5.43 -16.74 -15.10
N ALA A 29 6.38 -17.37 -14.42
CA ALA A 29 6.08 -18.45 -13.49
C ALA A 29 5.22 -17.97 -12.32
N VAL A 30 5.57 -16.84 -11.70
CA VAL A 30 4.78 -16.23 -10.63
C VAL A 30 3.39 -15.86 -11.13
N LYS A 31 3.30 -15.23 -12.30
CA LYS A 31 2.02 -14.84 -12.91
C LYS A 31 1.12 -16.05 -13.16
N ARG A 32 1.65 -17.17 -13.64
CA ARG A 32 0.86 -18.40 -13.81
C ARG A 32 0.33 -18.91 -12.47
N ILE A 33 1.18 -19.00 -11.45
CA ILE A 33 0.76 -19.42 -10.10
C ILE A 33 -0.33 -18.48 -9.58
N TYR A 34 -0.11 -17.17 -9.68
CA TYR A 34 -1.06 -16.14 -9.29
C TYR A 34 -2.40 -16.30 -10.02
N LEU A 35 -2.41 -16.48 -11.34
CA LEU A 35 -3.68 -16.67 -12.05
C LEU A 35 -4.41 -17.96 -11.61
N CYS A 36 -3.69 -19.04 -11.32
CA CYS A 36 -4.29 -20.30 -10.82
C CYS A 36 -4.96 -20.17 -9.44
N GLY A 37 -4.50 -19.25 -8.58
CA GLY A 37 -5.08 -19.08 -7.24
C GLY A 37 -6.26 -18.12 -7.14
N ILE A 38 -6.54 -17.31 -8.18
CA ILE A 38 -7.66 -16.36 -8.18
C ILE A 38 -9.01 -17.07 -7.94
N PRO A 39 -9.36 -18.16 -8.67
CA PRO A 39 -10.66 -18.81 -8.49
C PRO A 39 -10.87 -19.41 -7.10
N TRP A 40 -9.79 -19.67 -6.37
CA TRP A 40 -9.82 -20.30 -5.05
C TRP A 40 -9.82 -19.29 -3.91
N ASN A 41 -9.83 -17.99 -4.23
CA ASN A 41 -9.70 -16.92 -3.24
C ASN A 41 -8.44 -17.10 -2.38
N LEU A 42 -7.37 -17.65 -2.97
CA LEU A 42 -6.10 -17.88 -2.29
C LEU A 42 -5.37 -16.56 -2.06
N TRP A 43 -5.54 -15.62 -3.00
CA TRP A 43 -4.97 -14.29 -2.88
C TRP A 43 -5.96 -13.37 -2.18
N PRO A 44 -5.45 -12.46 -1.36
CA PRO A 44 -6.31 -11.51 -0.72
C PRO A 44 -6.93 -10.53 -1.74
N ARG A 45 -8.25 -10.33 -1.63
CA ARG A 45 -9.15 -9.74 -2.65
C ARG A 45 -8.89 -8.27 -2.94
N ASP A 46 -8.33 -7.60 -1.97
CA ASP A 46 -8.06 -6.18 -1.86
C ASP A 46 -6.82 -5.81 -2.70
N LEU A 47 -6.71 -6.32 -3.92
CA LEU A 47 -5.76 -5.86 -4.94
C LEU A 47 -6.46 -5.10 -6.09
N ASP A 48 -7.80 -5.16 -6.20
CA ASP A 48 -8.58 -4.29 -7.09
C ASP A 48 -9.13 -3.06 -6.36
N ILE A 49 -8.20 -2.26 -5.85
CA ILE A 49 -8.45 -1.17 -4.90
C ILE A 49 -8.77 0.15 -5.63
N THR A 50 -8.64 0.13 -6.95
CA THR A 50 -8.79 1.31 -7.82
C THR A 50 -10.25 1.76 -7.92
N GLY A 51 -11.19 0.82 -8.02
CA GLY A 51 -12.63 1.12 -8.06
C GLY A 51 -13.15 1.66 -6.72
N GLU A 52 -12.67 1.11 -5.60
CA GLU A 52 -13.09 1.52 -4.26
C GLU A 52 -12.61 2.93 -3.90
N ALA A 53 -11.35 3.26 -4.22
CA ALA A 53 -10.82 4.60 -4.00
C ALA A 53 -11.60 5.66 -4.81
N ALA A 54 -11.94 5.35 -6.06
CA ALA A 54 -12.74 6.21 -6.91
C ALA A 54 -14.16 6.40 -6.36
N ALA A 55 -14.82 5.33 -5.89
CA ALA A 55 -16.13 5.40 -5.26
C ALA A 55 -16.13 6.20 -3.95
N ALA A 56 -15.04 6.13 -3.18
CA ALA A 56 -14.84 6.90 -1.96
C ALA A 56 -14.44 8.37 -2.22
N GLY A 57 -14.22 8.77 -3.48
CA GLY A 57 -13.86 10.14 -3.86
C GLY A 57 -12.48 10.58 -3.35
N VAL A 58 -11.60 9.62 -3.03
CA VAL A 58 -10.26 9.89 -2.50
C VAL A 58 -9.19 9.37 -3.44
N THR A 59 -7.97 9.89 -3.32
CA THR A 59 -6.85 9.37 -4.10
C THR A 59 -6.56 7.92 -3.69
N LEU A 60 -6.09 7.09 -4.63
CA LEU A 60 -5.68 5.72 -4.34
C LEU A 60 -4.70 5.64 -3.16
N PHE A 61 -3.73 6.56 -3.07
CA PHE A 61 -2.76 6.56 -1.97
C PHE A 61 -3.38 6.90 -0.62
N THR A 62 -4.33 7.84 -0.59
CA THR A 62 -5.10 8.17 0.62
C THR A 62 -5.93 6.98 1.07
N TYR A 63 -6.59 6.30 0.13
CA TYR A 63 -7.38 5.10 0.41
C TYR A 63 -6.51 3.98 0.98
N LEU A 64 -5.39 3.67 0.32
CA LEU A 64 -4.44 2.64 0.77
C LEU A 64 -3.85 2.95 2.14
N ALA A 65 -3.46 4.21 2.39
CA ALA A 65 -2.96 4.62 3.69
C ALA A 65 -4.01 4.45 4.80
N ALA A 66 -5.28 4.76 4.52
CA ALA A 66 -6.38 4.62 5.46
C ALA A 66 -6.73 3.14 5.74
N MET A 67 -6.63 2.28 4.74
CA MET A 67 -6.91 0.85 4.87
C MET A 67 -5.77 0.06 5.53
N GLN A 68 -4.56 0.61 5.59
CA GLN A 68 -3.38 -0.10 6.06
C GLN A 68 -3.55 -0.79 7.43
N PRO A 69 -4.18 -0.19 8.46
CA PRO A 69 -4.38 -0.86 9.75
C PRO A 69 -5.23 -2.13 9.66
N LEU A 70 -6.26 -2.12 8.81
CA LEU A 70 -7.14 -3.27 8.57
C LEU A 70 -6.39 -4.36 7.78
N ILE A 71 -5.60 -3.94 6.79
CA ILE A 71 -4.75 -4.83 5.99
C ILE A 71 -3.68 -5.49 6.87
N ASP A 72 -3.06 -4.73 7.79
CA ASP A 72 -2.04 -5.24 8.71
C ASP A 72 -2.60 -6.31 9.64
N MET A 73 -3.85 -6.15 10.10
CA MET A 73 -4.51 -7.13 10.97
C MET A 73 -4.77 -8.45 10.23
N ASP A 74 -5.39 -8.40 9.05
CA ASP A 74 -5.64 -9.59 8.21
C ASP A 74 -4.34 -10.28 7.77
N THR A 75 -3.33 -9.47 7.43
CA THR A 75 -2.02 -9.98 6.98
C THR A 75 -1.30 -10.73 8.10
N ARG A 76 -1.28 -10.21 9.34
CA ARG A 76 -0.58 -10.86 10.46
C ARG A 76 -1.16 -12.23 10.81
N GLU A 77 -2.49 -12.35 10.84
CA GLU A 77 -3.15 -13.61 11.13
C GLU A 77 -2.84 -14.65 10.06
N LYS A 78 -3.00 -14.28 8.78
CA LYS A 78 -2.71 -15.19 7.67
C LYS A 78 -1.22 -15.52 7.52
N GLU A 79 -0.32 -14.57 7.79
CA GLU A 79 1.13 -14.85 7.83
C GLU A 79 1.48 -15.82 8.96
N ALA A 80 0.86 -15.72 10.13
CA ALA A 80 1.06 -16.66 11.23
C ALA A 80 0.55 -18.06 10.86
N GLU A 81 -0.63 -18.16 10.25
CA GLU A 81 -1.17 -19.43 9.74
C GLU A 81 -0.30 -20.04 8.64
N LEU A 82 0.26 -19.21 7.75
CA LEU A 82 1.14 -19.64 6.67
C LEU A 82 2.51 -20.08 7.19
N ALA A 83 3.09 -19.36 8.15
CA ALA A 83 4.33 -19.74 8.80
C ALA A 83 4.17 -21.08 9.55
N ALA A 84 3.03 -21.28 10.23
CA ALA A 84 2.69 -22.58 10.79
C ALA A 84 2.63 -23.65 9.68
N TYR A 85 2.11 -23.32 8.49
CA TYR A 85 2.08 -24.27 7.36
C TYR A 85 3.46 -24.69 6.92
N GLU A 86 4.34 -23.75 6.64
CA GLU A 86 5.69 -24.06 6.17
C GLU A 86 6.45 -24.95 7.16
N VAL A 87 6.25 -24.73 8.47
CA VAL A 87 6.78 -25.63 9.51
C VAL A 87 6.21 -27.04 9.36
N THR A 88 4.91 -27.21 9.12
CA THR A 88 4.33 -28.55 8.90
C THR A 88 4.69 -29.20 7.56
N LEU A 89 5.06 -28.41 6.54
CA LEU A 89 5.59 -28.95 5.29
C LEU A 89 6.99 -29.52 5.47
N THR A 90 7.76 -28.96 6.41
CA THR A 90 9.12 -29.39 6.73
C THR A 90 9.18 -30.43 7.86
N HIS A 91 8.20 -30.45 8.76
CA HIS A 91 8.07 -31.42 9.86
C HIS A 91 6.67 -32.05 9.83
N CYS A 92 6.58 -33.37 9.63
CA CYS A 92 5.35 -34.15 9.38
C CYS A 92 4.28 -34.17 10.49
N GLU A 93 3.97 -33.08 11.19
CA GLU A 93 2.87 -33.04 12.17
C GLU A 93 1.83 -31.96 11.87
N ALA A 94 0.59 -32.45 11.77
CA ALA A 94 -0.57 -31.74 11.31
C ALA A 94 -1.15 -30.81 12.39
N MET A 95 -0.72 -29.55 12.41
CA MET A 95 -1.49 -28.48 13.05
C MET A 95 -1.57 -27.27 12.13
N LEU A 96 -2.69 -27.13 11.41
CA LEU A 96 -2.94 -25.96 10.55
C LEU A 96 -4.37 -25.46 10.59
N ALA A 97 -4.49 -24.17 10.30
CA ALA A 97 -5.71 -23.56 9.80
C ALA A 97 -6.18 -24.28 8.52
N PRO A 98 -7.37 -24.93 8.53
CA PRO A 98 -7.82 -25.78 7.41
C PRO A 98 -8.01 -25.04 6.08
N ALA A 99 -8.28 -23.73 6.13
CA ALA A 99 -8.66 -22.94 4.96
C ALA A 99 -7.49 -22.69 4.00
N ILE A 100 -6.36 -22.15 4.49
CA ILE A 100 -5.17 -21.88 3.65
C ILE A 100 -4.61 -23.17 3.07
N ARG A 101 -4.52 -24.23 3.90
CA ARG A 101 -4.07 -25.56 3.45
C ARG A 101 -4.87 -26.05 2.25
N ALA A 102 -6.19 -26.07 2.35
CA ALA A 102 -7.06 -26.56 1.27
C ALA A 102 -6.93 -25.74 -0.02
N GLN A 103 -6.71 -24.42 0.09
CA GLN A 103 -6.53 -23.56 -1.08
C GLN A 103 -5.15 -23.77 -1.73
N VAL A 104 -4.07 -23.85 -0.95
CA VAL A 104 -2.72 -24.11 -1.46
C VAL A 104 -2.66 -25.47 -2.15
N GLU A 105 -3.30 -26.50 -1.58
CA GLU A 105 -3.35 -27.83 -2.18
C GLU A 105 -4.06 -27.85 -3.53
N LYS A 106 -5.16 -27.10 -3.67
CA LYS A 106 -5.86 -26.97 -4.94
C LYS A 106 -5.01 -26.25 -5.98
N VAL A 107 -4.35 -25.17 -5.60
CA VAL A 107 -3.46 -24.45 -6.52
C VAL A 107 -2.28 -25.31 -6.94
N ALA A 108 -1.67 -26.04 -6.01
CA ALA A 108 -0.57 -26.97 -6.30
C ALA A 108 -0.99 -28.05 -7.31
N ALA A 109 -2.17 -28.64 -7.12
CA ALA A 109 -2.70 -29.66 -8.02
C ALA A 109 -2.95 -29.12 -9.44
N ILE A 110 -3.39 -27.87 -9.57
CA ILE A 110 -3.74 -27.26 -10.87
C ILE A 110 -2.51 -26.70 -11.58
N SER A 111 -1.63 -26.01 -10.85
CA SER A 111 -0.46 -25.36 -11.42
C SER A 111 0.72 -26.32 -11.61
N GLY A 112 0.64 -27.55 -11.08
CA GLY A 112 1.75 -28.50 -11.06
C GLY A 112 2.95 -28.01 -10.25
N THR A 113 2.74 -27.01 -9.40
CA THR A 113 3.77 -26.37 -8.58
C THR A 113 3.75 -26.95 -7.18
N ASP A 114 4.92 -27.10 -6.57
CA ASP A 114 4.99 -27.56 -5.19
C ASP A 114 4.37 -26.55 -4.21
N LYS A 115 3.87 -27.07 -3.09
CA LYS A 115 3.15 -26.27 -2.07
C LYS A 115 4.05 -25.20 -1.45
N GLU A 116 5.33 -25.50 -1.24
CA GLU A 116 6.31 -24.56 -0.67
C GLU A 116 6.49 -23.33 -1.57
N THR A 117 6.61 -23.53 -2.88
CA THR A 117 6.68 -22.44 -3.85
C THR A 117 5.42 -21.56 -3.83
N ILE A 118 4.24 -22.15 -3.68
CA ILE A 118 2.98 -21.39 -3.55
C ILE A 118 2.97 -20.59 -2.24
N CYS A 119 3.43 -21.17 -1.13
CA CYS A 119 3.59 -20.48 0.15
C CYS A 119 4.58 -19.31 0.05
N ARG A 120 5.70 -19.47 -0.65
CA ARG A 120 6.62 -18.35 -0.92
C ARG A 120 5.95 -17.21 -1.70
N VAL A 121 5.12 -17.52 -2.69
CA VAL A 121 4.35 -16.51 -3.43
C VAL A 121 3.36 -15.79 -2.51
N LEU A 122 2.70 -16.50 -1.60
CA LEU A 122 1.84 -15.89 -0.57
C LEU A 122 2.62 -14.95 0.36
N HIS A 123 3.75 -15.38 0.89
CA HIS A 123 4.61 -14.53 1.72
C HIS A 123 5.07 -13.28 0.96
N ALA A 124 5.44 -13.42 -0.31
CA ALA A 124 5.80 -12.30 -1.16
C ALA A 124 4.63 -11.31 -1.36
N LEU A 125 3.40 -11.81 -1.49
CA LEU A 125 2.20 -10.98 -1.59
C LEU A 125 1.92 -10.19 -0.30
N TYR A 126 2.06 -10.81 0.86
CA TYR A 126 1.91 -10.09 2.14
C TYR A 126 3.00 -9.04 2.33
N THR A 127 4.24 -9.36 1.97
CA THR A 127 5.36 -8.40 2.01
C THR A 127 5.11 -7.23 1.05
N TYR A 128 4.59 -7.51 -0.16
CA TYR A 128 4.20 -6.50 -1.13
C TYR A 128 3.18 -5.52 -0.52
N ARG A 129 2.15 -6.05 0.14
CA ARG A 129 1.10 -5.24 0.78
C ARG A 129 1.65 -4.33 1.86
N GLN A 130 2.44 -4.86 2.79
CA GLN A 130 3.09 -4.06 3.83
C GLN A 130 4.00 -2.97 3.24
N ARG A 131 4.65 -3.24 2.10
CA ARG A 131 5.49 -2.26 1.42
C ARG A 131 4.65 -1.15 0.77
N VAL A 132 3.62 -1.50 0.01
CA VAL A 132 2.70 -0.53 -0.62
C VAL A 132 2.03 0.34 0.43
N GLY A 133 1.60 -0.24 1.54
CA GLY A 133 1.04 0.46 2.69
C GLY A 133 1.95 1.52 3.27
N ARG A 134 3.16 1.12 3.67
CA ARG A 134 4.18 2.03 4.22
C ARG A 134 4.50 3.18 3.26
N LEU A 135 4.69 2.87 1.98
CA LEU A 135 4.97 3.88 0.95
C LEU A 135 3.77 4.82 0.72
N SER A 136 2.55 4.33 0.83
CA SER A 136 1.33 5.15 0.70
C SER A 136 1.19 6.12 1.87
N ILE A 137 1.41 5.66 3.10
CA ILE A 137 1.43 6.51 4.30
C ILE A 137 2.50 7.60 4.17
N GLN A 138 3.70 7.20 3.74
CA GLN A 138 4.80 8.13 3.51
C GLN A 138 4.44 9.20 2.49
N LYS A 139 3.87 8.81 1.35
CA LYS A 139 3.46 9.75 0.29
C LYS A 139 2.39 10.73 0.77
N VAL A 140 1.38 10.25 1.49
CA VAL A 140 0.34 11.12 2.07
C VAL A 140 0.94 12.09 3.09
N GLY A 141 1.90 11.64 3.90
CA GLY A 141 2.63 12.50 4.83
C GLY A 141 3.44 13.60 4.13
N GLU A 142 4.12 13.26 3.04
CA GLU A 142 4.88 14.21 2.21
C GLU A 142 3.97 15.25 1.53
N GLU A 143 2.85 14.81 0.94
CA GLU A 143 1.86 15.69 0.31
C GLU A 143 1.21 16.65 1.33
N SER A 144 0.90 16.15 2.53
CA SER A 144 0.37 16.96 3.62
C SER A 144 1.37 18.03 4.07
N LYS A 145 2.64 17.64 4.27
CA LYS A 145 3.72 18.56 4.64
C LYS A 145 3.91 19.65 3.58
N HIS A 146 3.95 19.28 2.30
CA HIS A 146 4.12 20.25 1.22
C HIS A 146 2.94 21.24 1.15
N ARG A 147 1.71 20.77 1.37
CA ARG A 147 0.52 21.62 1.43
C ARG A 147 0.59 22.62 2.58
N MET A 148 1.03 22.18 3.77
CA MET A 148 1.21 23.05 4.93
C MET A 148 2.28 24.12 4.68
N GLU A 149 3.39 23.76 4.04
CA GLU A 149 4.46 24.70 3.67
C GLU A 149 3.96 25.76 2.68
N GLN A 150 3.24 25.35 1.63
CA GLN A 150 2.63 26.29 0.67
C GLN A 150 1.62 27.23 1.34
N GLN A 151 0.80 26.71 2.25
CA GLN A 151 -0.18 27.52 2.97
C GLN A 151 0.51 28.51 3.92
N ALA A 152 1.61 28.13 4.57
CA ALA A 152 2.40 29.03 5.40
C ALA A 152 3.03 30.17 4.56
N ILE A 153 3.52 29.88 3.35
CA ILE A 153 4.06 30.89 2.43
C ILE A 153 2.95 31.86 2.01
N SER A 154 1.80 31.35 1.56
CA SER A 154 0.66 32.18 1.15
C SER A 154 0.16 33.08 2.29
N ASN A 155 0.05 32.53 3.51
CA ASN A 155 -0.33 33.30 4.70
C ASN A 155 0.67 34.40 5.04
N ALA A 156 1.97 34.15 4.83
CA ALA A 156 3.02 35.15 5.04
C ALA A 156 2.94 36.27 3.98
N GLU A 157 2.65 35.93 2.71
CA GLU A 157 2.45 36.91 1.64
C GLU A 157 1.23 37.79 1.92
N ILE A 158 0.10 37.20 2.31
CA ILE A 158 -1.11 37.94 2.70
C ILE A 158 -0.81 38.88 3.86
N SER A 159 -0.14 38.39 4.91
CA SER A 159 0.26 39.22 6.06
C SER A 159 1.14 40.40 5.64
N ARG A 160 2.10 40.21 4.72
CA ARG A 160 2.94 41.32 4.22
C ARG A 160 2.13 42.35 3.43
N VAL A 161 1.19 41.90 2.60
CA VAL A 161 0.31 42.80 1.83
C VAL A 161 -0.58 43.61 2.78
N MET A 162 -1.15 42.97 3.80
CA MET A 162 -1.96 43.65 4.81
C MET A 162 -1.16 44.72 5.57
N VAL A 163 0.03 44.38 6.08
CA VAL A 163 0.90 45.34 6.80
C VAL A 163 1.30 46.52 5.89
N ALA A 164 1.62 46.25 4.62
CA ALA A 164 1.94 47.30 3.66
C ALA A 164 0.75 48.23 3.40
N GLN A 165 -0.47 47.67 3.32
CA GLN A 165 -1.70 48.42 3.13
C GLN A 165 -2.06 49.27 4.36
N GLU A 166 -1.95 48.71 5.57
CA GLU A 166 -2.14 49.47 6.83
C GLU A 166 -1.14 50.63 6.94
N THR A 167 0.13 50.37 6.60
CA THR A 167 1.17 51.40 6.59
C THR A 167 0.88 52.51 5.56
N LEU A 168 0.34 52.15 4.39
CA LEU A 168 -0.03 53.11 3.35
C LEU A 168 -1.23 53.97 3.79
N VAL A 169 -2.25 53.35 4.39
CA VAL A 169 -3.44 54.04 4.92
C VAL A 169 -3.05 55.00 6.04
N ALA A 170 -2.19 54.57 6.98
CA ALA A 170 -1.69 55.43 8.06
C ALA A 170 -0.88 56.63 7.55
N LYS A 171 -0.18 56.50 6.41
CA LYS A 171 0.54 57.61 5.77
C LYS A 171 -0.38 58.58 5.00
N LEU A 172 -1.54 58.11 4.55
CA LEU A 172 -2.51 58.91 3.79
C LEU A 172 -3.53 59.63 4.71
N GLU A 173 -3.73 59.17 5.94
CA GLU A 173 -4.54 59.85 6.97
C GLU A 173 -3.72 60.22 8.23
N PRO A 174 -2.83 61.25 8.17
CA PRO A 174 -2.09 61.68 9.34
C PRO A 174 -3.02 62.47 10.28
N GLY A 175 -3.79 61.77 11.13
CA GLY A 175 -4.58 62.45 12.17
C GLY A 175 -5.77 61.72 12.79
N LYS A 176 -6.12 60.50 12.40
CA LYS A 176 -7.17 59.73 13.12
C LYS A 176 -6.55 58.81 14.18
N PRO A 177 -6.95 58.92 15.47
CA PRO A 177 -6.47 58.01 16.51
C PRO A 177 -7.02 56.60 16.28
N VAL A 178 -6.16 55.61 16.44
CA VAL A 178 -6.49 54.18 16.41
C VAL A 178 -7.26 53.83 17.69
N PRO A 179 -8.47 53.23 17.62
CA PRO A 179 -9.16 52.69 18.80
C PRO A 179 -8.51 51.41 19.32
#